data_AF-A0A1C4J9Y4-F1
#
_entry.id   AF-A0A1C4J9Y4-F1
#
_cell.length_a   1.000
_cell.length_b   1.000
_cell.length_c   1.000
_cell.angle_alpha   90.00
_cell.angle_beta   90.00
_cell.angle_gamma   90.00
#
_symmetry.space_group_name_H-M   'P 1'
#
loop_
_entity.id
_entity.type
_entity.pdbx_description
1 polymer ?
#
loop_
_entity_poly.entity_id
_entity_poly.type
_entity_poly.pdbx_seq_one_letter_code
_entity_poly.pdbx_strand_id
1 'polypeptide(L)'
;MIGNLKPLEIVLIIAVILLLFGAKKLPDMARSLGKSARILKSEAKAMKKDDAATATPTAETVDDTVPPQSTTARTIQAAPGDVTSSRPVNEPKPTTQS
;
A
#
# COMPACT_ATOMS: atom_id res chain seq x y z
N MET A 1 22.15 -29.08 14.68
CA MET A 1 21.27 -30.25 14.92
C MET A 1 19.81 -29.89 14.59
N ILE A 2 19.53 -29.42 13.36
CA ILE A 2 18.21 -28.90 12.90
C ILE A 2 17.74 -29.68 11.64
N GLY A 3 18.39 -30.79 11.31
CA GLY A 3 18.25 -31.46 10.01
C GLY A 3 17.09 -32.44 9.86
N ASN A 4 16.02 -32.35 10.66
CA ASN A 4 14.91 -33.31 10.62
C ASN A 4 13.51 -32.69 10.77
N LEU A 5 13.31 -31.39 10.45
CA LEU A 5 11.94 -30.91 10.28
C LEU A 5 11.37 -31.59 9.04
N LYS A 6 10.54 -32.61 9.27
CA LYS A 6 9.89 -33.34 8.20
C LYS A 6 9.04 -32.31 7.44
N PRO A 7 9.17 -32.18 6.11
CA PRO A 7 8.39 -31.23 5.32
C PRO A 7 6.89 -31.28 5.62
N LEU A 8 6.37 -32.47 5.99
CA LEU A 8 4.99 -32.67 6.44
C LEU A 8 4.58 -31.84 7.66
N GLU A 9 5.47 -31.63 8.62
CA GLU A 9 5.15 -30.88 9.85
C GLU A 9 5.03 -29.38 9.58
N ILE A 10 5.88 -28.86 8.70
CA ILE A 10 5.78 -27.47 8.21
C ILE A 10 4.46 -27.26 7.47
N VAL A 11 4.07 -28.21 6.61
CA VAL A 11 2.77 -28.14 5.91
C VAL A 11 1.61 -28.15 6.90
N LEU A 12 1.66 -28.97 7.95
CA LEU A 12 0.61 -29.03 8.97
C LEU A 12 0.50 -27.72 9.77
N ILE A 13 1.63 -27.10 10.13
CA ILE A 13 1.63 -25.78 10.78
C ILE A 13 1.01 -24.72 9.86
N ILE A 14 1.41 -24.68 8.59
CA ILE A 14 0.84 -23.74 7.62
C ILE A 14 -0.66 -23.98 7.47
N ALA A 15 -1.12 -25.24 7.42
CA ALA A 15 -2.53 -25.58 7.34
C ALA A 15 -3.33 -25.03 8.54
N VAL A 16 -2.79 -25.16 9.76
CA VAL A 16 -3.42 -24.61 10.98
C VAL A 16 -3.49 -23.08 10.93
N ILE A 17 -2.40 -22.41 10.51
CA ILE A 17 -2.37 -20.95 10.36
C ILE A 17 -3.39 -20.51 9.29
N LEU A 18 -3.46 -21.19 8.16
CA LEU A 18 -4.45 -20.90 7.11
C LEU A 18 -5.89 -21.11 7.58
N LEU A 19 -6.13 -22.06 8.48
CA LEU A 19 -7.46 -22.27 9.06
C LEU A 19 -7.86 -21.16 10.04
N LEU A 20 -6.90 -20.67 10.84
CA LEU A 20 -7.11 -19.60 11.81
C LEU A 20 -7.26 -18.22 11.15
N PHE A 21 -6.36 -17.90 10.23
CA PHE A 21 -6.29 -16.58 9.58
C PHE A 21 -7.05 -16.52 8.26
N GLY A 22 -7.21 -17.64 7.57
CA GLY A 22 -7.82 -17.73 6.24
C GLY A 22 -6.81 -17.56 5.10
N ALA A 23 -7.06 -18.26 3.98
CA ALA A 23 -6.19 -18.26 2.80
C ALA A 23 -5.97 -16.87 2.17
N LYS A 24 -6.91 -15.92 2.37
CA LYS A 24 -6.79 -14.56 1.84
C LYS A 24 -6.03 -13.61 2.77
N LYS A 25 -5.94 -13.89 4.07
CA LYS A 25 -5.25 -12.99 5.03
C LYS A 25 -3.75 -13.20 5.10
N LEU A 26 -3.27 -14.43 4.93
CA LEU A 26 -1.82 -14.69 4.86
C LEU A 26 -1.11 -13.89 3.75
N PRO A 27 -1.57 -13.92 2.48
CA PRO A 27 -0.92 -13.16 1.41
C PRO A 27 -1.12 -11.65 1.56
N ASP A 28 -2.25 -11.21 2.12
CA ASP A 28 -2.54 -9.80 2.36
C ASP A 28 -1.61 -9.20 3.42
N MET A 29 -1.43 -9.91 4.55
CA MET A 29 -0.48 -9.55 5.61
C MET A 29 0.97 -9.63 5.12
N ALA A 30 1.33 -10.64 4.31
CA ALA A 30 2.66 -10.72 3.73
C ALA A 30 2.95 -9.55 2.77
N ARG A 31 1.95 -9.12 1.97
CA ARG A 31 2.07 -7.99 1.06
C ARG A 31 2.17 -6.66 1.79
N SER A 32 1.36 -6.42 2.83
CA SER A 32 1.44 -5.18 3.62
C SER A 32 2.76 -5.11 4.40
N LEU A 33 3.14 -6.20 5.06
CA LEU A 33 4.41 -6.30 5.78
C LEU A 33 5.62 -6.20 4.85
N GLY A 34 5.54 -6.79 3.66
CA GLY A 34 6.59 -6.71 2.64
C GLY A 34 6.81 -5.29 2.13
N LYS A 35 5.75 -4.49 1.97
CA LYS A 35 5.87 -3.06 1.61
C LYS A 35 6.59 -2.28 2.71
N SER A 36 6.19 -2.43 3.98
CA SER A 36 6.87 -1.79 5.12
C SER A 36 8.32 -2.26 5.23
N ALA A 37 8.57 -3.57 5.15
CA ALA A 37 9.91 -4.14 5.21
C ALA A 37 10.80 -3.67 4.06
N ARG A 38 10.26 -3.42 2.86
CA ARG A 38 11.03 -2.88 1.72
C ARG A 38 11.51 -1.46 2.03
N ILE A 39 10.65 -0.60 2.56
CA ILE A 39 10.98 0.78 2.93
C ILE A 39 12.06 0.77 4.03
N LEU A 40 11.84 -0.01 5.09
CA LEU A 40 12.82 -0.15 6.17
C LEU A 40 14.15 -0.72 5.66
N LYS A 41 14.11 -1.66 4.71
CA LYS A 41 15.33 -2.24 4.12
C LYS A 41 16.06 -1.26 3.20
N SER A 42 15.35 -0.38 2.48
CA SER A 42 15.99 0.68 1.68
C SER A 42 16.62 1.74 2.56
N GLU A 43 15.95 2.17 3.62
CA GLU A 43 16.51 3.14 4.58
C GLU A 43 17.70 2.54 5.34
N ALA A 44 17.56 1.30 5.84
CA ALA A 44 18.66 0.60 6.51
C ALA A 44 19.85 0.32 5.56
N LYS A 45 19.60 0.14 4.26
CA LYS A 45 20.66 0.05 3.25
C LYS A 45 21.32 1.40 2.98
N ALA A 46 20.55 2.49 2.92
CA ALA A 46 21.09 3.84 2.73
C ALA A 46 22.02 4.22 3.90
N MET A 47 21.60 3.99 5.14
CA MET A 47 22.45 4.21 6.32
C MET A 47 23.74 3.38 6.28
N LYS A 48 23.65 2.09 5.93
CA LYS A 48 24.84 1.23 5.76
C LYS A 48 25.74 1.63 4.59
N LYS A 49 25.20 2.36 3.61
CA LYS A 49 25.91 2.80 2.41
C LYS A 49 26.56 4.17 2.63
N ASP A 50 25.99 5.00 3.51
CA ASP A 50 26.61 6.25 3.98
C ASP A 50 27.82 5.97 4.87
N ASP A 51 27.79 4.88 5.66
CA ASP A 51 28.98 4.36 6.37
C ASP A 51 30.05 3.76 5.42
N ALA A 52 29.70 3.49 4.15
CA ALA A 52 30.55 2.86 3.13
C ALA A 52 30.56 3.69 1.82
N ALA A 53 30.86 4.99 1.91
CA ALA A 53 31.22 5.94 0.84
C ALA A 53 30.93 5.58 -0.65
N THR A 54 30.15 6.44 -1.32
CA THR A 54 30.32 6.83 -2.75
C THR A 54 29.98 5.84 -3.88
N ALA A 55 29.55 4.59 -3.65
CA ALA A 55 29.21 3.71 -4.78
C ALA A 55 27.76 3.89 -5.29
N THR A 56 27.58 4.53 -6.45
CA THR A 56 26.35 4.66 -7.27
C THR A 56 25.45 3.42 -7.22
N PRO A 57 24.11 3.52 -7.00
CA PRO A 57 23.20 2.42 -7.24
C PRO A 57 22.59 2.53 -8.64
N THR A 58 22.88 1.52 -9.48
CA THR A 58 22.12 1.17 -10.68
C THR A 58 20.64 1.02 -10.32
N ALA A 59 19.79 1.64 -11.14
CA ALA A 59 18.35 1.45 -11.13
C ALA A 59 18.02 -0.02 -11.41
N GLU A 60 17.60 -0.75 -10.38
CA GLU A 60 16.87 -2.01 -10.56
C GLU A 60 15.39 -1.69 -10.66
N THR A 61 14.92 -1.86 -11.90
CA THR A 61 13.54 -1.86 -12.37
C THR A 61 12.57 -2.41 -11.33
N VAL A 62 11.60 -1.56 -11.01
CA VAL A 62 10.39 -1.93 -10.28
C VAL A 62 9.63 -2.89 -11.20
N ASP A 63 9.63 -4.17 -10.87
CA ASP A 63 8.70 -5.13 -11.48
C ASP A 63 7.30 -4.76 -10.98
N ASP A 64 6.61 -4.04 -11.86
CA ASP A 64 5.22 -3.63 -11.77
C ASP A 64 4.36 -4.91 -11.85
N THR A 65 4.10 -5.52 -10.69
CA THR A 65 2.99 -6.48 -10.61
C THR A 65 1.69 -5.68 -10.46
N VAL A 66 1.17 -5.30 -11.61
CA VAL A 66 -0.20 -4.85 -11.90
C VAL A 66 -1.21 -5.43 -10.89
N PRO A 67 -1.98 -4.62 -10.16
CA PRO A 67 -3.12 -5.12 -9.41
C PRO A 67 -4.19 -5.62 -10.39
N PRO A 68 -4.74 -6.85 -10.26
CA PRO A 68 -5.98 -7.16 -10.94
C PRO A 68 -7.05 -6.22 -10.41
N GLN A 69 -7.45 -5.31 -11.28
CA GLN A 69 -8.55 -4.38 -11.09
C GLN A 69 -9.77 -5.18 -10.66
N SER A 70 -10.14 -5.04 -9.38
CA SER A 70 -11.44 -5.49 -8.89
C SER A 70 -12.43 -4.37 -9.21
N THR A 71 -13.03 -4.51 -10.37
CA THR A 71 -14.16 -3.76 -10.91
C THR A 71 -15.39 -3.90 -10.00
N THR A 72 -15.55 -3.02 -9.02
CA THR A 72 -16.88 -2.56 -8.55
C THR A 72 -16.73 -1.39 -7.58
N ALA A 73 -16.51 -0.21 -8.13
CA ALA A 73 -17.10 1.00 -7.59
C ALA A 73 -17.75 1.69 -8.79
N ARG A 74 -19.07 1.54 -8.94
CA ARG A 74 -19.86 2.38 -9.85
C ARG A 74 -19.71 3.81 -9.35
N THR A 75 -18.75 4.53 -9.93
CA THR A 75 -18.74 5.98 -9.93
C THR A 75 -20.09 6.43 -10.47
N ILE A 76 -20.82 7.19 -9.66
CA ILE A 76 -21.92 8.01 -10.14
C ILE A 76 -21.33 8.94 -11.19
N GLN A 77 -21.59 8.65 -12.46
CA GLN A 77 -21.35 9.55 -13.56
C GLN A 77 -22.37 10.68 -13.45
N ALA A 78 -22.06 11.73 -12.69
CA ALA A 78 -22.66 13.03 -12.96
C ALA A 78 -22.05 13.53 -14.28
N ALA A 79 -22.89 13.93 -15.23
CA ALA A 79 -22.45 14.43 -16.52
C ALA A 79 -21.64 15.74 -16.33
N PRO A 80 -20.51 15.91 -17.02
CA PRO A 80 -19.82 17.20 -17.08
C PRO A 80 -20.71 18.22 -17.82
N GLY A 81 -21.41 19.09 -17.09
CA GLY A 81 -22.33 20.05 -17.69
C GLY A 81 -23.11 20.98 -16.73
N ASP A 82 -23.24 20.63 -15.45
CA ASP A 82 -23.99 21.47 -14.49
C ASP A 82 -23.12 22.56 -13.83
N VAL A 83 -22.63 23.50 -14.64
CA VAL A 83 -22.10 24.80 -14.20
C VAL A 83 -22.95 25.94 -14.76
N THR A 84 -24.27 25.91 -14.52
CA THR A 84 -25.16 27.02 -14.93
C THR A 84 -26.39 27.22 -14.02
N SER A 85 -26.24 27.18 -12.69
CA SER A 85 -27.22 27.82 -11.79
C SER A 85 -26.79 27.88 -10.33
N SER A 86 -25.69 28.56 -10.04
CA SER A 86 -25.47 29.10 -8.68
C SER A 86 -24.55 30.31 -8.73
N ARG A 87 -24.96 31.36 -9.44
CA ARG A 87 -24.59 32.73 -9.09
C ARG A 87 -25.84 33.62 -9.04
N PRO A 88 -26.33 33.90 -7.83
CA PRO A 88 -26.72 35.25 -7.44
C PRO A 88 -25.66 35.74 -6.44
N VAL A 89 -24.71 36.58 -6.83
CA VAL A 89 -24.77 38.04 -6.57
C VAL A 89 -25.49 38.36 -5.26
N ASN A 90 -24.72 38.47 -4.16
CA ASN A 90 -24.87 39.60 -3.26
C ASN A 90 -23.53 39.88 -2.56
N GLU A 91 -23.08 41.11 -2.73
CA GLU A 91 -21.88 41.72 -2.18
C GLU A 91 -21.97 41.96 -0.64
N PRO A 92 -20.85 42.34 0.01
CA PRO A 92 -20.57 42.09 1.43
C PRO A 92 -21.23 43.12 2.36
N LYS A 93 -21.63 42.69 3.57
CA LYS A 93 -22.04 43.61 4.65
C LYS A 93 -20.98 43.65 5.76
N PRO A 94 -20.28 44.79 5.97
CA PRO A 94 -19.54 45.02 7.21
C PRO A 94 -20.56 45.46 8.27
N THR A 95 -20.59 44.78 9.42
CA THR A 95 -21.27 45.32 10.60
C THR A 95 -20.38 45.13 11.83
N THR A 96 -19.52 46.12 12.03
CA THR A 96 -19.25 46.67 13.36
C THR A 96 -20.57 47.16 13.94
N GLN A 97 -21.05 46.59 15.06
CA GLN A 97 -21.98 47.33 15.92
C GLN A 97 -22.05 46.73 17.35
N SER A 98 -21.59 47.58 18.28
CA SER A 98 -21.89 47.68 19.72
C SER A 98 -21.41 46.60 20.69
#